data_AF-A0A928RWF7-F1
#
_entry.id   AF-A0A928RWF7-F1
#
_cell.length_a   1.000
_cell.length_b   1.000
_cell.length_c   1.000
_cell.angle_alpha   90.00
_cell.angle_beta   90.00
_cell.angle_gamma   90.00
#
_symmetry.space_group_name_H-M   'P 1'
#
loop_
_entity.id
_entity.type
_entity.pdbx_description
1 polymer ?
#
loop_
_entity_poly.entity_id
_entity_poly.type
_entity_poly.pdbx_seq_one_letter_code
_entity_poly.pdbx_strand_id
1 'polypeptide(L)' 'MTYGDIFLQVLLEAVPERKDEFLKRFEIVKNLPDAGQFNEEVPKEEAEELLNALRQNKEGLIAWIMRGDTGKSSLDS' A
#
# COMPACT_ATOMS: atom_id res chain seq x y z
N MET A 1 -2.31 14.11 -4.18
CA MET A 1 -2.40 12.76 -3.58
C MET A 1 -1.09 12.48 -2.90
N THR A 2 -1.07 11.73 -1.79
CA THR A 2 0.17 11.42 -1.09
C THR A 2 0.76 10.09 -1.53
N TYR A 3 2.00 9.78 -1.13
CA TYR A 3 2.55 8.43 -1.31
C TYR A 3 1.64 7.36 -0.69
N GLY A 4 1.02 7.66 0.46
CA GLY A 4 0.02 6.80 1.08
C GLY A 4 -1.24 6.60 0.26
N ASP A 5 -1.73 7.64 -0.44
CA ASP A 5 -2.86 7.52 -1.37
C ASP A 5 -2.53 6.60 -2.55
N ILE A 6 -1.33 6.77 -3.14
CA ILE A 6 -0.85 5.95 -4.25
C ILE A 6 -0.80 4.48 -3.83
N PHE A 7 -0.15 4.20 -2.69
CA PHE A 7 -0.01 2.84 -2.20
C PHE A 7 -1.37 2.21 -1.87
N LEU A 8 -2.25 2.94 -1.20
CA LEU A 8 -3.62 2.49 -0.92
C LEU A 8 -4.36 2.15 -2.20
N GLN A 9 -4.30 3.02 -3.21
CA GLN A 9 -4.96 2.80 -4.49
C GLN A 9 -4.52 1.49 -5.12
N VAL A 10 -3.21 1.21 -5.18
CA VAL A 10 -2.72 -0.04 -5.77
C VAL A 10 -3.16 -1.26 -4.96
N LEU A 11 -3.17 -1.19 -3.62
CA LEU A 11 -3.67 -2.29 -2.79
C LEU A 11 -5.15 -2.57 -3.02
N LEU A 12 -5.97 -1.53 -3.16
CA LEU A 12 -7.40 -1.65 -3.46
C LEU A 12 -7.64 -2.23 -4.87
N GLU A 13 -6.79 -1.90 -5.83
CA GLU A 13 -6.84 -2.48 -7.18
C GLU A 13 -6.35 -3.95 -7.20
N ALA A 14 -5.43 -4.30 -6.30
CA ALA A 14 -4.84 -5.62 -6.16
C ALA A 14 -5.76 -6.63 -5.45
N VAL A 15 -6.35 -6.22 -4.34
CA VAL A 15 -7.12 -7.09 -3.44
C VAL A 15 -8.40 -6.34 -3.01
N PRO A 16 -9.35 -6.12 -3.94
CA PRO A 16 -10.56 -5.32 -3.69
C PRO A 16 -11.45 -5.90 -2.58
N GLU A 17 -11.40 -7.21 -2.35
CA GLU A 17 -12.15 -7.91 -1.31
C GLU A 17 -11.73 -7.51 0.12
N ARG A 18 -10.54 -6.91 0.29
CA ARG A 18 -10.03 -6.40 1.58
C ARG A 18 -10.12 -4.88 1.70
N LYS A 19 -10.90 -4.22 0.84
CA LYS A 19 -11.01 -2.75 0.77
C LYS A 19 -11.25 -2.08 2.13
N ASP A 20 -12.27 -2.52 2.85
CA ASP A 20 -12.67 -1.87 4.11
C ASP A 20 -11.58 -2.02 5.19
N GLU A 21 -10.88 -3.17 5.19
CA GLU A 21 -9.76 -3.41 6.07
C GLU A 21 -8.59 -2.47 5.76
N PHE A 22 -8.21 -2.31 4.49
CA PHE A 22 -7.14 -1.41 4.10
C PHE A 22 -7.48 0.05 4.39
N LEU A 23 -8.70 0.49 4.08
CA LEU A 23 -9.15 1.85 4.38
C LEU A 23 -9.00 2.16 5.87
N LYS A 24 -9.49 1.27 6.74
CA LYS A 24 -9.40 1.44 8.20
C LYS A 24 -7.95 1.48 8.69
N ARG A 25 -7.08 0.58 8.21
CA ARG A 25 -5.66 0.55 8.61
C ARG A 25 -4.93 1.80 8.12
N PHE A 26 -5.19 2.25 6.90
CA PHE A 26 -4.57 3.44 6.34
C PHE A 26 -5.04 4.73 6.99
N GLU A 27 -6.29 4.81 7.40
CA GLU A 27 -6.80 5.95 8.18
C GLU A 27 -6.05 6.10 9.50
N ILE A 28 -5.72 4.99 10.18
CA ILE A 28 -4.89 5.01 11.39
C ILE A 28 -3.50 5.56 11.08
N VAL A 29 -2.85 5.07 10.02
CA VAL A 29 -1.49 5.49 9.63
C VAL A 29 -1.43 6.96 9.25
N LYS A 30 -2.41 7.46 8.47
CA LYS A 30 -2.48 8.87 8.07
C LYS A 30 -2.56 9.83 9.25
N ASN A 31 -3.21 9.41 10.33
CA ASN A 31 -3.37 10.22 11.54
C ASN A 31 -2.19 10.11 12.51
N LEU A 32 -1.14 9.35 12.17
CA LEU A 32 0.07 9.31 13.00
C LEU A 32 0.83 10.65 12.89
N PRO A 33 1.25 11.24 14.01
CA PRO A 33 1.93 12.55 14.03
C PRO A 33 3.30 12.55 13.34
N ASP A 34 3.87 11.37 13.03
CA ASP A 34 5.11 11.21 12.27
C ASP A 34 4.95 10.15 11.18
N ALA A 35 3.91 10.30 10.35
CA ALA A 35 3.74 9.45 9.17
C ALA A 35 4.81 9.71 8.08
N GLY A 36 5.70 10.69 8.28
CA GLY A 36 6.80 11.02 7.39
C GLY A 36 6.37 11.17 5.92
N GLN A 37 7.14 10.54 5.03
CA GLN A 37 6.90 10.55 3.58
C GLN A 37 5.54 9.99 3.17
N PHE A 38 4.85 9.21 4.02
CA PHE A 38 3.55 8.65 3.68
C PHE A 38 2.47 9.72 3.45
N ASN A 39 2.55 10.82 4.19
CA ASN A 39 1.64 11.96 4.08
C ASN A 39 2.18 13.06 3.15
N GLU A 40 3.37 12.88 2.57
CA GLU A 40 3.96 13.84 1.64
C GLU A 40 3.20 13.84 0.32
N GLU A 41 2.89 15.04 -0.18
CA GLU A 41 2.19 15.22 -1.45
C GLU A 41 3.11 14.89 -2.61
N VAL A 42 2.58 14.14 -3.57
CA VAL A 42 3.30 13.73 -4.78
C VAL A 42 2.78 14.55 -5.97
N PRO A 43 3.68 15.15 -6.77
CA PRO A 43 3.32 15.78 -8.04
C PRO A 43 2.59 14.80 -8.95
N LYS A 44 1.65 15.31 -9.75
CA LYS A 44 0.78 14.47 -10.58
C LYS A 44 1.55 13.53 -11.52
N GLU A 45 2.57 14.03 -12.21
CA GLU A 45 3.40 13.25 -13.16
C GLU A 45 4.10 12.10 -12.44
N GLU A 46 4.76 12.39 -11.32
CA GLU A 46 5.43 11.38 -10.49
C GLU A 46 4.43 10.35 -9.93
N ALA A 47 3.24 10.80 -9.51
CA ALA A 47 2.21 9.90 -9.02
C ALA A 47 1.72 8.93 -10.10
N GLU A 48 1.57 9.40 -11.34
CA GLU A 48 1.20 8.56 -12.49
C GLU A 48 2.29 7.54 -12.82
N GLU A 49 3.57 7.94 -12.78
CA GLU A 49 4.71 7.04 -12.96
C GLU A 49 4.76 5.95 -11.88
N LEU A 50 4.61 6.33 -10.61
CA LEU A 50 4.60 5.41 -9.48
C LEU A 50 3.44 4.43 -9.55
N LEU A 51 2.22 4.91 -9.86
CA LEU A 51 1.05 4.05 -10.05
C LEU A 51 1.31 3.01 -11.15
N ASN A 52 1.88 3.42 -12.28
CA ASN A 52 2.17 2.52 -13.38
C ASN A 52 3.23 1.47 -13.00
N ALA A 53 4.32 1.89 -12.35
CA ALA A 53 5.39 0.99 -11.90
C ALA A 53 4.89 -0.04 -10.87
N LEU A 54 4.05 0.39 -9.93
CA LEU A 54 3.47 -0.50 -8.91
C LEU A 54 2.44 -1.47 -9.52
N ARG A 55 1.62 -1.03 -10.47
CA ARG A 55 0.69 -1.89 -11.20
C ARG A 55 1.38 -2.98 -12.02
N GLN A 56 2.56 -2.68 -12.59
CA GLN A 56 3.37 -3.70 -13.27
C GLN A 56 3.81 -4.83 -12.31
N ASN A 57 3.89 -4.54 -11.01
CA ASN A 57 4.25 -5.49 -9.96
C ASN A 57 3.04 -5.98 -9.15
N LYS A 58 1.82 -5.87 -9.70
CA LYS A 58 0.56 -6.22 -9.01
C LYS A 58 0.56 -7.63 -8.41
N GLU A 59 1.03 -8.64 -9.14
CA GLU A 59 1.08 -10.02 -8.65
C GLU A 59 2.02 -10.18 -7.45
N GLY A 60 3.15 -9.49 -7.46
CA GLY A 60 4.09 -9.46 -6.34
C GLY A 60 3.47 -8.83 -5.09
N LEU A 61 2.70 -7.75 -5.27
CA LEU A 61 1.95 -7.10 -4.19
C LEU A 61 0.89 -8.03 -3.61
N ILE A 62 0.10 -8.72 -4.45
CA ILE A 62 -0.88 -9.72 -3.99
C ILE A 62 -0.18 -10.82 -3.19
N ALA A 63 0.91 -11.39 -3.73
CA ALA A 63 1.66 -12.44 -3.05
C ALA A 63 2.29 -11.97 -1.73
N TRP A 64 2.66 -10.69 -1.61
CA TRP A 64 3.16 -10.11 -0.37
C TRP A 64 2.04 -9.93 0.67
N ILE A 65 0.88 -9.41 0.28
CA ILE A 65 -0.32 -9.26 1.13
C ILE A 65 -0.78 -10.62 1.67
N MET A 66 -0.88 -11.62 0.79
CA MET A 66 -1.33 -12.96 1.14
C MET A 66 -0.31 -13.69 2.03
N ARG A 67 1.00 -13.42 1.86
CA ARG A 67 2.03 -13.91 2.80
C ARG A 67 1.97 -13.26 4.17
N GLY A 68 1.52 -12.01 4.26
CA GLY A 68 1.25 -11.35 5.54
C GLY A 68 0.11 -12.00 6.33
N ASP A 69 -0.74 -12.81 5.68
CA ASP A 69 -1.87 -13.52 6.29
C ASP A 69 -1.45 -14.82 7.00
N THR A 70 -0.22 -15.33 6.76
CA THR A 70 0.25 -16.59 7.37
C THR A 70 1.04 -16.43 8.65
N GLY A 71 1.28 -15.21 9.16
CA GLY A 71 1.78 -14.98 10.52
C GLY A 71 3.03 -15.78 10.95
N LYS A 72 3.81 -16.32 10.02
CA LYS A 72 5.06 -17.05 10.28
C LYS A 72 6.15 -16.42 9.45
N SER A 73 6.84 -15.49 10.10
CA SER A 73 8.20 -15.13 9.73
C SER A 73 9.04 -16.41 9.80
N SER A 74 9.51 -16.89 8.66
CA SER A 74 10.58 -17.87 8.57
C SER A 74 11.93 -17.17 8.85
N LEU A 75 12.05 -16.63 10.06
CA LEU A 75 13.32 -16.18 10.67
C LEU A 75 13.77 -17.12 11.80
N ASP A 76 13.21 -18.34 11.85
CA ASP A 76 13.78 -19.48 12.57
C ASP A 76 14.19 -20.55 11.56
N SER A 77 15.34 -20.41 10.91
CA SER A 77 16.05 -21.49 10.22
C SER A 77 17.54 -21.19 10.18
#